data_AF-A0A2A5AC39-F1
#
_entry.id   AF-A0A2A5AC39-F1
#
_cell.length_a   1.000
_cell.length_b   1.000
_cell.length_c   1.000
_cell.angle_alpha   90.00
_cell.angle_beta   90.00
_cell.angle_gamma   90.00
#
_symmetry.space_group_name_H-M   'P 1'
#
loop_
_entity.id
_entity.type
_entity.pdbx_description
1 polymer ?
#
loop_
_entity_poly.entity_id
_entity_poly.type
_entity_poly.pdbx_seq_one_letter_code
_entity_poly.pdbx_strand_id
1 'polypeptide(L)'
;MLCFKLFKDKKTLTLDDLKVAKEKLILRRDTHIDQLYHKLETEERLRNIVMPMLLGNQIFNAKEEDLQYCKDLGILKNTKKIEIANPMYKEILPRELSSPVSQGMAIEESDYYKDGNLDLHLMMNDFVDFYRENVTGQLGFFYNEITPHIMIMAYLQRVVNGGGEIHREYALGRRRLDVGVFYKRQKFAIEIKVKRTEKSREESLQQTHDYMELLGINEDGWLIIFDQDLSKPWEERYHQENDIVYKGKKIIVIEM
;
A
#
# COMPACT_ATOMS: atom_id res chain seq x y z
N MET A 1 -9.51 -25.89 5.69
CA MET A 1 -10.00 -26.76 4.60
C MET A 1 -9.58 -26.29 3.19
N LEU A 2 -9.33 -24.99 2.95
CA LEU A 2 -8.96 -24.47 1.61
C LEU A 2 -7.64 -25.06 1.07
N CYS A 3 -6.54 -24.97 1.82
CA CYS A 3 -5.23 -25.49 1.36
C CYS A 3 -5.27 -27.00 1.11
N PHE A 4 -6.00 -27.74 1.95
CA PHE A 4 -6.21 -29.18 1.75
C PHE A 4 -6.95 -29.45 0.43
N LYS A 5 -8.01 -28.70 0.11
CA LYS A 5 -8.71 -28.84 -1.18
C LYS A 5 -7.84 -28.44 -2.38
N LEU A 6 -7.01 -27.41 -2.25
CA LEU A 6 -6.17 -26.90 -3.33
C LEU A 6 -5.02 -27.85 -3.71
N PHE A 7 -4.47 -28.56 -2.72
CA PHE A 7 -3.24 -29.33 -2.92
C PHE A 7 -3.33 -30.79 -2.50
N LYS A 8 -4.54 -31.33 -2.29
CA LYS A 8 -4.75 -32.75 -1.90
C LYS A 8 -4.05 -33.76 -2.79
N ASP A 9 -3.91 -33.44 -4.09
CA ASP A 9 -3.35 -34.35 -5.09
C ASP A 9 -1.84 -34.08 -5.34
N LYS A 10 -1.27 -33.05 -4.69
CA LYS A 10 0.16 -32.72 -4.79
C LYS A 10 0.96 -33.45 -3.71
N LYS A 11 1.99 -34.19 -4.16
CA LYS A 11 2.95 -34.87 -3.26
C LYS A 11 3.96 -33.92 -2.61
N THR A 12 4.21 -32.76 -3.21
CA THR A 12 5.16 -31.75 -2.72
C THR A 12 4.59 -30.36 -2.93
N LEU A 13 4.72 -29.50 -1.92
CA LEU A 13 4.30 -28.11 -1.96
C LEU A 13 5.50 -27.21 -2.25
N THR A 14 5.33 -26.22 -3.12
CA THR A 14 6.34 -25.21 -3.41
C THR A 14 6.00 -23.86 -2.76
N LEU A 15 6.93 -22.91 -2.80
CA LEU A 15 6.64 -21.53 -2.38
C LEU A 15 5.54 -20.88 -3.24
N ASP A 16 5.45 -21.22 -4.53
CA ASP A 16 4.39 -20.71 -5.39
C ASP A 16 3.01 -21.29 -5.02
N ASP A 17 2.95 -22.53 -4.54
CA ASP A 17 1.72 -23.08 -3.96
C ASP A 17 1.27 -22.29 -2.73
N LEU A 18 2.21 -21.90 -1.87
CA LEU A 18 1.91 -21.04 -0.73
C LEU A 18 1.37 -19.67 -1.16
N LYS A 19 1.96 -19.05 -2.20
CA LYS A 19 1.46 -17.78 -2.77
C LYS A 19 0.04 -17.93 -3.30
N VAL A 20 -0.25 -18.99 -4.07
CA VAL A 20 -1.60 -19.26 -4.60
C VAL A 20 -2.61 -19.45 -3.46
N ALA A 21 -2.26 -20.19 -2.42
CA ALA A 21 -3.14 -20.35 -1.27
C ALA A 21 -3.35 -19.05 -0.50
N LYS A 22 -2.30 -18.26 -0.31
CA LYS A 22 -2.37 -16.92 0.29
C LYS A 22 -3.37 -16.06 -0.48
N GLU A 23 -3.22 -15.95 -1.79
CA GLU A 23 -4.12 -15.16 -2.64
C GLU A 23 -5.56 -15.66 -2.59
N LYS A 24 -5.78 -16.98 -2.63
CA LYS A 24 -7.14 -17.53 -2.50
C LYS A 24 -7.76 -17.32 -1.12
N LEU A 25 -6.97 -17.31 -0.04
CA LEU A 25 -7.46 -16.97 1.30
C LEU A 25 -7.88 -15.51 1.37
N ILE A 26 -7.09 -14.60 0.80
CA ILE A 26 -7.39 -13.17 0.75
C ILE A 26 -8.66 -12.93 -0.06
N LEU A 27 -8.77 -13.51 -1.26
CA LEU A 27 -9.93 -13.36 -2.15
C LEU A 27 -11.23 -13.96 -1.60
N ARG A 28 -11.13 -14.96 -0.70
CA ARG A 28 -12.32 -15.64 -0.18
C ARG A 28 -13.18 -14.73 0.70
N ARG A 29 -12.66 -13.61 1.21
CA ARG A 29 -13.35 -12.70 2.14
C ARG A 29 -14.11 -13.47 3.22
N ASP A 30 -13.36 -14.17 4.07
CA ASP A 30 -13.97 -14.83 5.22
C ASP A 30 -14.69 -13.80 6.10
N THR A 31 -15.87 -14.12 6.61
CA THR A 31 -16.75 -13.20 7.37
C THR A 31 -16.06 -12.42 8.49
N HIS A 32 -15.00 -12.99 9.08
CA HIS A 32 -14.17 -12.33 10.08
C HIS A 32 -13.44 -11.08 9.54
N ILE A 33 -12.99 -11.10 8.28
CA ILE A 33 -12.34 -9.95 7.63
C ILE A 33 -13.33 -8.81 7.41
N ASP A 34 -14.54 -9.12 6.93
CA ASP A 34 -15.60 -8.12 6.76
C ASP A 34 -15.98 -7.46 8.09
N GLN A 35 -16.05 -8.25 9.16
CA GLN A 35 -16.29 -7.74 10.51
C GLN A 35 -15.15 -6.85 11.00
N LEU A 36 -13.90 -7.23 10.74
CA LEU A 36 -12.73 -6.42 11.10
C LEU A 36 -12.72 -5.09 10.33
N TYR A 37 -13.06 -5.13 9.04
CA TYR A 37 -13.22 -3.94 8.21
C TYR A 37 -14.29 -3.00 8.76
N HIS A 38 -15.49 -3.52 9.02
CA HIS A 38 -16.57 -2.73 9.63
C HIS A 38 -16.14 -2.11 10.97
N LYS A 39 -15.43 -2.86 11.82
CA LYS A 39 -14.89 -2.32 13.09
C LYS A 39 -13.89 -1.19 12.87
N LEU A 40 -13.03 -1.24 11.85
CA LEU A 40 -12.13 -0.14 11.53
C LEU A 40 -12.90 1.12 11.13
N GLU A 41 -13.99 0.97 10.37
CA GLU A 41 -14.87 2.07 9.97
C GLU A 41 -15.64 2.67 11.14
N THR A 42 -16.09 1.87 12.09
CA THR A 42 -16.95 2.36 13.19
C THR A 42 -16.20 2.69 14.48
N GLU A 43 -15.02 2.13 14.72
CA GLU A 43 -14.34 2.21 16.03
C GLU A 43 -13.01 2.97 15.96
N GLU A 44 -13.02 4.23 16.42
CA GLU A 44 -11.84 5.10 16.42
C GLU A 44 -10.67 4.51 17.22
N ARG A 45 -10.97 3.87 18.36
CA ARG A 45 -9.97 3.21 19.21
C ARG A 45 -9.14 2.15 18.48
N LEU A 46 -9.76 1.42 17.55
CA LEU A 46 -9.09 0.40 16.76
C LEU A 46 -8.24 1.04 15.67
N ARG A 47 -8.84 2.02 14.98
CA ARG A 47 -8.22 2.81 13.92
C ARG A 47 -6.94 3.51 14.37
N ASN A 48 -6.97 4.13 15.55
CA ASN A 48 -5.82 4.86 16.10
C ASN A 48 -4.61 3.95 16.40
N ILE A 49 -4.82 2.63 16.42
CA ILE A 49 -3.74 1.63 16.52
C ILE A 49 -3.40 1.07 15.13
N VAL A 50 -4.40 0.60 14.39
CA VAL A 50 -4.18 -0.14 13.15
C VAL A 50 -3.63 0.76 12.03
N MET A 51 -4.15 1.97 11.85
CA MET A 51 -3.74 2.84 10.75
C MET A 51 -2.27 3.27 10.83
N PRO A 52 -1.75 3.74 11.99
CA PRO A 52 -0.32 4.00 12.14
C PRO A 52 0.54 2.77 11.85
N MET A 53 0.11 1.58 12.27
CA MET A 53 0.86 0.34 12.00
C MET A 53 0.91 -0.02 10.52
N LEU A 54 -0.20 0.18 9.79
CA LEU A 54 -0.22 -0.02 8.34
C LEU A 54 0.74 0.96 7.67
N LEU A 55 0.78 2.22 8.09
CA LEU A 55 1.72 3.24 7.61
C LEU A 55 3.17 3.02 8.07
N GLY A 56 3.43 2.01 8.92
CA GLY A 56 4.75 1.77 9.51
C GLY A 56 5.16 2.80 10.58
N ASN A 57 4.25 3.67 10.99
CA ASN A 57 4.47 4.66 12.03
C ASN A 57 4.61 3.99 13.41
N GLN A 58 5.46 4.60 14.26
CA GLN A 58 5.51 4.23 15.66
C GLN A 58 4.28 4.78 16.40
N ILE A 59 3.78 3.98 17.32
CA ILE A 59 2.68 4.37 18.21
C ILE A 59 3.29 4.72 19.56
N PHE A 60 3.27 6.01 19.92
CA PHE A 60 3.84 6.50 21.17
C PHE A 60 2.78 6.74 22.26
N ASN A 61 1.57 7.15 21.87
CA ASN A 61 0.54 7.68 22.80
C ASN A 61 -0.73 6.82 22.82
N ALA A 62 -0.64 5.51 22.57
CA ALA A 62 -1.79 4.63 22.65
C ALA A 62 -2.24 4.41 24.09
N LYS A 63 -3.55 4.47 24.33
CA LYS A 63 -4.15 4.07 25.61
C LYS A 63 -3.98 2.56 25.81
N GLU A 64 -3.68 2.15 27.04
CA GLU A 64 -3.50 0.73 27.37
C GLU A 64 -4.76 -0.09 27.08
N GLU A 65 -5.94 0.48 27.34
CA GLU A 65 -7.24 -0.14 27.05
C GLU A 65 -7.43 -0.42 25.55
N ASP A 66 -6.94 0.45 24.67
CA ASP A 66 -7.05 0.28 23.21
C ASP A 66 -6.08 -0.78 22.70
N LEU A 67 -4.88 -0.83 23.27
CA LEU A 67 -3.92 -1.92 23.00
C LEU A 67 -4.48 -3.26 23.47
N GLN A 68 -5.10 -3.32 24.66
CA GLN A 68 -5.71 -4.53 25.17
C GLN A 68 -6.88 -4.97 24.28
N TYR A 69 -7.74 -4.04 23.87
CA TYR A 69 -8.82 -4.33 22.95
C TYR A 69 -8.34 -4.90 21.60
N CYS A 70 -7.26 -4.36 21.03
CA CYS A 70 -6.67 -4.90 19.81
C CYS A 70 -6.08 -6.32 20.02
N LYS A 71 -5.60 -6.65 21.22
CA LYS A 71 -5.15 -8.01 21.57
C LYS A 71 -6.33 -8.96 21.71
N ASP A 72 -7.42 -8.52 22.34
CA ASP A 72 -8.64 -9.31 22.54
C ASP A 72 -9.31 -9.64 21.19
N LEU A 73 -9.25 -8.72 20.23
CA LEU A 73 -9.67 -8.95 18.84
C LEU A 73 -8.68 -9.82 18.02
N GLY A 74 -7.55 -10.22 18.60
CA GLY A 74 -6.52 -11.01 17.91
C GLY A 74 -5.80 -10.26 16.79
N ILE A 75 -5.83 -8.92 16.78
CA ILE A 75 -5.12 -8.08 15.81
C ILE A 75 -3.67 -7.90 16.24
N LEU A 76 -3.43 -7.68 17.54
CA LEU A 76 -2.11 -7.61 18.14
C LEU A 76 -1.74 -8.92 18.84
N LYS A 77 -0.45 -9.25 18.84
CA LYS A 77 0.08 -10.33 19.68
C LYS A 77 -0.12 -9.99 21.15
N ASN A 78 -0.40 -10.99 21.96
CA ASN A 78 -0.42 -10.85 23.41
C ASN A 78 1.01 -10.77 23.99
N THR A 79 1.73 -9.69 23.66
CA THR A 79 3.08 -9.41 24.16
C THR A 79 3.22 -7.93 24.56
N LYS A 80 4.39 -7.55 25.11
CA LYS A 80 4.72 -6.15 25.41
C LYS A 80 5.03 -5.32 24.15
N LYS A 81 5.38 -5.97 23.03
CA LYS A 81 5.65 -5.27 21.77
C LYS A 81 4.33 -5.11 21.00
N ILE A 82 4.14 -3.93 20.43
CA ILE A 82 3.02 -3.65 19.53
C ILE A 82 3.34 -4.30 18.18
N GLU A 83 2.87 -5.53 17.99
CA GLU A 83 3.10 -6.33 16.79
C GLU A 83 1.80 -6.96 16.32
N ILE A 84 1.56 -6.94 15.00
CA ILE A 84 0.41 -7.61 14.39
C ILE A 84 0.51 -9.12 14.65
N ALA A 85 -0.58 -9.72 15.11
CA ALA A 85 -0.69 -11.14 15.43
C ALA A 85 -0.57 -12.02 14.20
N ASN A 86 -1.32 -11.70 13.14
CA ASN A 86 -1.32 -12.43 11.89
C ASN A 86 -0.70 -11.59 10.76
N PRO A 87 0.46 -11.98 10.20
CA PRO A 87 1.07 -11.29 9.08
C PRO A 87 0.13 -11.07 7.88
N MET A 88 -0.89 -11.92 7.70
CA MET A 88 -1.89 -11.76 6.64
C MET A 88 -2.68 -10.45 6.74
N TYR A 89 -2.89 -9.90 7.94
CA TYR A 89 -3.61 -8.63 8.10
C TYR A 89 -2.87 -7.46 7.45
N LYS A 90 -1.56 -7.57 7.31
CA LYS A 90 -0.75 -6.57 6.61
C LYS A 90 -1.07 -6.51 5.11
N GLU A 91 -1.50 -7.62 4.52
CA GLU A 91 -1.91 -7.66 3.11
C GLU A 91 -3.40 -7.43 2.94
N ILE A 92 -4.21 -8.01 3.82
CA ILE A 92 -5.67 -7.97 3.71
C ILE A 92 -6.18 -6.56 3.99
N LEU A 93 -5.73 -5.93 5.08
CA LEU A 93 -6.32 -4.65 5.51
C LEU A 93 -6.12 -3.53 4.47
N PRO A 94 -4.93 -3.28 3.91
CA PRO A 94 -4.78 -2.27 2.87
C PRO A 94 -5.63 -2.56 1.64
N ARG A 95 -5.76 -3.84 1.24
CA ARG A 95 -6.58 -4.25 0.09
C ARG A 95 -8.07 -3.99 0.33
N GLU A 96 -8.57 -4.33 1.51
CA GLU A 96 -9.96 -4.08 1.87
C GLU A 96 -10.25 -2.59 2.00
N LEU A 97 -9.33 -1.81 2.58
CA LEU A 97 -9.44 -0.35 2.69
C LEU A 97 -9.46 0.34 1.31
N SER A 98 -8.72 -0.18 0.33
CA SER A 98 -8.70 0.37 -1.03
C SER A 98 -9.81 -0.15 -1.93
N SER A 99 -10.45 -1.27 -1.57
CA SER A 99 -11.43 -1.95 -2.43
C SER A 99 -12.62 -1.05 -2.81
N PRO A 100 -13.30 -0.33 -1.90
CA PRO A 100 -14.43 0.53 -2.27
C PRO A 100 -14.02 1.61 -3.27
N VAL A 101 -12.84 2.20 -3.09
CA VAL A 101 -12.32 3.25 -3.97
C VAL A 101 -12.06 2.69 -5.36
N SER A 102 -11.40 1.53 -5.43
CA SER A 102 -11.10 0.87 -6.71
C SER A 102 -12.36 0.48 -7.49
N GLN A 103 -13.44 0.08 -6.80
CA GLN A 103 -14.72 -0.27 -7.41
C GLN A 103 -15.49 0.94 -7.92
N GLY A 104 -15.29 2.10 -7.30
CA GLY A 104 -15.88 3.36 -7.75
C GLY A 104 -15.14 4.00 -8.94
N MET A 105 -13.93 3.54 -9.27
CA MET A 105 -13.14 4.06 -10.39
C MET A 105 -13.65 3.53 -11.73
N ALA A 106 -13.98 4.44 -12.65
CA ALA A 106 -14.28 4.12 -14.06
C ALA A 106 -12.98 4.02 -14.88
N ILE A 107 -12.05 3.17 -14.46
CA ILE A 107 -10.78 2.89 -15.16
C ILE A 107 -10.89 1.55 -15.87
N GLU A 108 -10.48 1.47 -17.15
CA GLU A 108 -10.28 0.21 -17.85
C GLU A 108 -8.81 -0.22 -17.74
N GLU A 109 -8.59 -1.50 -17.45
CA GLU A 109 -7.22 -2.03 -17.25
C GLU A 109 -6.34 -1.85 -18.50
N SER A 110 -6.94 -1.92 -19.70
CA SER A 110 -6.26 -1.80 -20.99
C SER A 110 -5.57 -0.46 -21.23
N ASP A 111 -5.98 0.60 -20.55
CA ASP A 111 -5.56 1.97 -20.84
C ASP A 111 -4.06 2.19 -20.58
N TYR A 112 -3.48 1.37 -19.70
CA TYR A 112 -2.07 1.47 -19.29
C TYR A 112 -1.18 0.38 -19.87
N TYR A 113 -1.67 -0.40 -20.84
CA TYR A 113 -0.88 -1.46 -21.46
C TYR A 113 -0.41 -1.08 -22.87
N LYS A 114 0.91 -1.06 -23.05
CA LYS A 114 1.56 -0.81 -24.34
C LYS A 114 2.44 -2.00 -24.71
N ASP A 115 2.20 -2.58 -25.89
CA ASP A 115 2.89 -3.78 -26.36
C ASP A 115 2.86 -4.95 -25.34
N GLY A 116 1.79 -5.00 -24.56
CA GLY A 116 1.61 -5.99 -23.50
C GLY A 116 2.48 -5.75 -22.26
N ASN A 117 3.10 -4.58 -22.09
CA ASN A 117 3.78 -4.18 -20.86
C ASN A 117 2.98 -3.07 -20.16
N LEU A 118 3.15 -2.94 -18.85
CA LEU A 118 2.57 -1.84 -18.07
C LEU A 118 3.38 -0.56 -18.33
N ASP A 119 2.69 0.49 -18.77
CA ASP A 119 3.21 1.86 -18.83
C ASP A 119 2.93 2.57 -17.50
N LEU A 120 3.85 2.38 -16.54
CA LEU A 120 3.70 2.98 -15.21
C LEU A 120 3.80 4.51 -15.26
N HIS A 121 4.49 5.07 -16.25
CA HIS A 121 4.60 6.52 -16.41
C HIS A 121 3.24 7.13 -16.76
N LEU A 122 2.56 6.59 -17.78
CA LEU A 122 1.21 7.02 -18.13
C LEU A 122 0.25 6.86 -16.94
N MET A 123 0.29 5.70 -16.28
CA MET A 123 -0.56 5.42 -15.12
C MET A 123 -0.34 6.41 -13.97
N MET A 124 0.92 6.75 -13.68
CA MET A 124 1.24 7.70 -12.61
C MET A 124 0.82 9.13 -12.94
N ASN A 125 0.92 9.55 -14.20
CA ASN A 125 0.42 10.86 -14.64
C ASN A 125 -1.10 10.95 -14.49
N ASP A 126 -1.84 9.94 -14.94
CA ASP A 126 -3.31 9.92 -14.82
C ASP A 126 -3.75 9.78 -13.35
N PHE A 127 -2.94 9.12 -12.50
CA PHE A 127 -3.17 9.08 -11.06
C PHE A 127 -3.07 10.46 -10.42
N VAL A 128 -2.13 11.33 -10.85
CA VAL A 128 -2.01 12.70 -10.33
C VAL A 128 -3.29 13.50 -10.60
N ASP A 129 -3.82 13.43 -11.82
CA ASP A 129 -5.07 14.09 -12.19
C ASP A 129 -6.25 13.53 -11.38
N PHE A 130 -6.35 12.20 -11.28
CA PHE A 130 -7.36 11.54 -10.44
C PHE A 130 -7.26 12.00 -8.97
N TYR A 131 -6.06 12.06 -8.40
CA TYR A 131 -5.84 12.49 -7.02
C TYR A 131 -6.30 13.94 -6.82
N ARG A 132 -5.92 14.85 -7.72
CA ARG A 132 -6.34 16.27 -7.68
C ARG A 132 -7.86 16.42 -7.64
N GLU A 133 -8.57 15.71 -8.51
CA GLU A 133 -10.02 15.79 -8.64
C GLU A 133 -10.76 15.23 -7.42
N ASN A 134 -10.19 14.23 -6.75
CA ASN A 134 -10.90 13.46 -5.72
C ASN A 134 -10.51 13.83 -4.28
N VAL A 135 -9.33 14.42 -4.05
CA VAL A 135 -8.84 14.79 -2.72
C VAL A 135 -9.55 16.00 -2.10
N THR A 136 -10.01 16.92 -2.94
CA THR A 136 -10.76 18.11 -2.49
C THR A 136 -12.28 17.85 -2.39
N GLY A 137 -12.74 16.66 -2.79
CA GLY A 137 -14.15 16.31 -2.95
C GLY A 137 -14.64 15.11 -2.13
N GLN A 138 -15.35 14.17 -2.79
CA GLN A 138 -16.18 13.09 -2.23
C GLN A 138 -15.48 12.08 -1.31
N LEU A 139 -14.15 12.07 -1.25
CA LEU A 139 -13.35 11.14 -0.49
C LEU A 139 -12.84 11.76 0.82
N GLY A 140 -13.76 12.38 1.58
CA GLY A 140 -13.57 12.58 3.02
C GLY A 140 -13.60 11.23 3.72
N PHE A 141 -12.61 10.37 3.47
CA PHE A 141 -12.47 9.12 4.21
C PHE A 141 -12.42 9.44 5.70
N PHE A 142 -12.88 8.50 6.51
CA PHE A 142 -12.75 8.53 7.97
C PHE A 142 -11.29 8.61 8.48
N TYR A 143 -10.30 8.70 7.59
CA TYR A 143 -8.87 8.50 7.84
C TYR A 143 -7.97 9.45 7.02
N ASN A 144 -8.03 10.76 7.29
CA ASN A 144 -7.23 11.75 6.55
C ASN A 144 -5.76 11.32 6.36
N GLU A 145 -5.10 10.75 7.37
CA GLU A 145 -3.67 10.39 7.30
C GLU A 145 -3.31 9.25 6.33
N ILE A 146 -4.21 8.29 6.09
CA ILE A 146 -3.95 7.12 5.22
C ILE A 146 -4.65 7.24 3.87
N THR A 147 -5.58 8.19 3.71
CA THR A 147 -6.28 8.46 2.44
C THR A 147 -5.35 8.44 1.23
N PRO A 148 -4.20 9.12 1.21
CA PRO A 148 -3.36 9.12 0.02
C PRO A 148 -2.78 7.74 -0.32
N HIS A 149 -2.41 6.97 0.71
CA HIS A 149 -1.97 5.58 0.54
C HIS A 149 -3.11 4.71 0.00
N ILE A 150 -4.33 4.87 0.53
CA ILE A 150 -5.51 4.13 0.07
C ILE A 150 -5.78 4.44 -1.41
N MET A 151 -5.75 5.72 -1.80
CA MET A 151 -6.05 6.15 -3.18
C MET A 151 -5.08 5.56 -4.18
N ILE A 152 -3.77 5.66 -3.94
CA ILE A 152 -2.80 5.05 -4.85
C ILE A 152 -2.85 3.52 -4.83
N MET A 153 -3.12 2.90 -3.68
CA MET A 153 -3.31 1.44 -3.62
C MET A 153 -4.51 0.98 -4.41
N ALA A 154 -5.62 1.74 -4.36
CA ALA A 154 -6.81 1.45 -5.13
C ALA A 154 -6.54 1.56 -6.63
N TYR A 155 -5.83 2.62 -7.04
CA TYR A 155 -5.46 2.87 -8.43
C TYR A 155 -4.57 1.75 -8.97
N LEU A 156 -3.50 1.42 -8.26
CA LEU A 156 -2.59 0.33 -8.60
C LEU A 156 -3.33 -1.01 -8.67
N GLN A 157 -4.18 -1.33 -7.69
CA GLN A 157 -4.96 -2.57 -7.72
C GLN A 157 -5.87 -2.64 -8.94
N ARG A 158 -6.54 -1.54 -9.28
CA ARG A 158 -7.46 -1.50 -10.41
C ARG A 158 -6.75 -1.82 -11.72
N VAL A 159 -5.53 -1.32 -11.90
CA VAL A 159 -4.73 -1.52 -13.12
C VAL A 159 -4.05 -2.89 -13.12
N VAL A 160 -3.34 -3.25 -12.05
CA VAL A 160 -2.47 -4.45 -11.99
C VAL A 160 -3.27 -5.76 -11.94
N ASN A 161 -4.52 -5.76 -11.45
CA ASN A 161 -5.36 -6.97 -11.40
C ASN A 161 -5.66 -7.59 -12.79
N GLY A 162 -5.34 -6.90 -13.89
CA GLY A 162 -5.42 -7.41 -15.27
C GLY A 162 -4.29 -8.34 -15.72
N GLY A 163 -3.33 -8.69 -14.84
CA GLY A 163 -2.30 -9.68 -15.15
C GLY A 163 -0.97 -9.57 -14.38
N GLY A 164 -0.88 -8.70 -13.38
CA GLY A 164 0.29 -8.55 -12.52
C GLY A 164 -0.02 -8.76 -11.03
N GLU A 165 0.98 -8.52 -10.19
CA GLU A 165 0.95 -8.68 -8.75
C GLU A 165 1.44 -7.39 -8.08
N ILE A 166 0.78 -6.99 -6.99
CA ILE A 166 1.26 -5.95 -6.08
C ILE A 166 1.78 -6.64 -4.83
N HIS A 167 3.05 -6.44 -4.51
CA HIS A 167 3.65 -6.91 -3.26
C HIS A 167 3.91 -5.72 -2.35
N ARG A 168 3.65 -5.91 -1.07
CA ARG A 168 3.97 -4.93 -0.03
C ARG A 168 5.00 -5.57 0.88
N GLU A 169 6.20 -5.02 0.89
CA GLU A 169 7.19 -5.54 1.83
C GLU A 169 7.01 -4.85 3.18
N TYR A 170 6.41 -5.58 4.11
CA TYR A 170 6.57 -5.34 5.55
C TYR A 170 7.80 -6.09 6.12
N ALA A 171 8.63 -6.65 5.24
CA ALA A 171 9.68 -7.59 5.57
C ALA A 171 10.95 -6.87 6.04
N LEU A 172 11.64 -7.49 7.01
CA LEU A 172 12.98 -7.13 7.48
C LEU A 172 13.09 -5.97 8.48
N GLY A 173 12.02 -5.61 9.20
CA GLY A 173 12.13 -4.64 10.30
C GLY A 173 12.43 -3.20 9.85
N ARG A 174 12.42 -2.95 8.54
CA ARG A 174 12.30 -1.62 7.94
C ARG A 174 10.83 -1.22 8.06
N ARG A 175 10.58 -0.08 8.69
CA ARG A 175 9.28 0.30 9.27
C ARG A 175 8.39 1.09 8.29
N ARG A 176 8.34 0.79 6.99
CA ARG A 176 7.58 1.61 6.02
C ARG A 176 6.92 0.73 4.97
N LEU A 177 5.84 1.24 4.38
CA LEU A 177 4.98 0.55 3.42
C LEU A 177 5.52 0.83 2.01
N ASP A 178 6.46 -0.01 1.58
CA ASP A 178 7.10 0.11 0.27
C ASP A 178 6.36 -0.84 -0.69
N VAL A 179 6.04 -0.36 -1.90
CA VAL A 179 5.14 -1.05 -2.83
C VAL A 179 5.92 -1.51 -4.05
N GLY A 180 5.98 -2.81 -4.24
CA GLY A 180 6.53 -3.43 -5.43
C GLY A 180 5.41 -3.77 -6.41
N VAL A 181 5.46 -3.22 -7.61
CA VAL A 181 4.54 -3.59 -8.70
C VAL A 181 5.27 -4.55 -9.63
N PHE A 182 4.72 -5.75 -9.80
CA PHE A 182 5.29 -6.81 -10.62
C PHE A 182 4.32 -7.11 -11.75
N TYR A 183 4.74 -6.84 -12.99
CA TYR A 183 3.91 -7.11 -14.15
C TYR A 183 4.74 -7.83 -15.22
N LYS A 184 4.42 -9.10 -15.47
CA LYS A 184 5.21 -9.98 -16.34
C LYS A 184 6.69 -10.03 -15.92
N ARG A 185 7.57 -9.35 -16.66
CA ARG A 185 9.02 -9.24 -16.37
C ARG A 185 9.42 -7.89 -15.79
N GLN A 186 8.49 -6.93 -15.70
CA GLN A 186 8.70 -5.61 -15.15
C GLN A 186 8.56 -5.63 -13.64
N LYS A 187 9.41 -4.85 -12.97
CA LYS A 187 9.37 -4.59 -11.55
C LYS A 187 9.48 -3.09 -11.35
N PHE A 188 8.61 -2.54 -10.52
CA PHE A 188 8.66 -1.12 -10.16
C PHE A 188 8.65 -0.99 -8.64
N ALA A 189 9.51 -0.11 -8.13
CA ALA A 189 9.57 0.26 -6.73
C ALA A 189 8.86 1.60 -6.55
N ILE A 190 7.89 1.63 -5.64
CA ILE A 190 7.12 2.83 -5.31
C ILE A 190 7.21 3.05 -3.79
N GLU A 191 7.86 4.14 -3.41
CA GLU A 191 7.93 4.64 -2.05
C GLU A 191 6.82 5.68 -1.84
N ILE A 192 6.03 5.51 -0.77
CA ILE A 192 4.94 6.44 -0.47
C ILE A 192 5.22 7.15 0.85
N LYS A 193 5.02 8.47 0.86
CA LYS A 193 5.22 9.34 2.02
C LYS A 193 4.05 10.29 2.17
N VAL A 194 3.73 10.61 3.42
CA VAL A 194 2.88 11.75 3.77
C VAL A 194 3.78 12.81 4.38
N LYS A 195 3.73 14.03 3.84
CA LYS A 195 4.57 15.15 4.26
C LYS A 195 4.20 15.56 5.69
N ARG A 196 5.12 15.30 6.62
CA ARG A 196 4.97 15.67 8.04
C ARG A 196 6.05 16.63 8.53
N THR A 197 7.29 16.52 8.00
CA THR A 197 8.41 17.46 8.23
C THR A 197 9.42 17.43 7.07
N GLU A 198 10.16 18.52 6.85
CA GLU A 198 11.15 18.71 5.75
C GLU A 198 12.36 17.77 5.80
N LYS A 199 12.69 17.18 6.96
CA LYS A 199 13.85 16.28 7.14
C LYS A 199 13.75 14.94 6.39
N SER A 200 12.73 14.74 5.56
CA SER A 200 12.30 13.43 5.07
C SER A 200 12.68 13.09 3.63
N ARG A 201 13.10 14.05 2.79
CA ARG A 201 13.34 13.78 1.35
C ARG A 201 14.54 12.88 1.10
N GLU A 202 15.71 13.19 1.66
CA GLU A 202 16.93 12.37 1.51
C GLU A 202 16.73 10.95 2.06
N GLU A 203 16.09 10.82 3.24
CA GLU A 203 15.76 9.51 3.80
C GLU A 203 14.82 8.70 2.89
N SER A 204 13.89 9.37 2.22
CA SER A 204 12.92 8.72 1.32
C SER A 204 13.56 8.32 -0.01
N LEU A 205 14.49 9.14 -0.54
CA LEU A 205 15.32 8.76 -1.68
C LEU A 205 16.20 7.55 -1.35
N GLN A 206 16.82 7.53 -0.16
CA GLN A 206 17.59 6.39 0.33
C GLN A 206 16.72 5.12 0.44
N GLN A 207 15.50 5.23 0.97
CA GLN A 207 14.57 4.10 1.08
C GLN A 207 14.16 3.56 -0.27
N THR A 208 13.78 4.46 -1.19
CA THR A 208 13.43 4.11 -2.57
C THR A 208 14.59 3.35 -3.23
N HIS A 209 15.81 3.89 -3.13
CA HIS A 209 17.02 3.24 -3.63
C HIS A 209 17.26 1.86 -3.01
N ASP A 210 17.19 1.74 -1.68
CA ASP A 210 17.41 0.48 -0.99
C ASP A 210 16.39 -0.59 -1.39
N TYR A 211 15.16 -0.18 -1.68
CA TYR A 211 14.12 -1.08 -2.17
C TYR A 211 14.36 -1.50 -3.62
N MET A 212 14.80 -0.58 -4.48
CA MET A 212 15.23 -0.91 -5.85
C MET A 212 16.36 -1.93 -5.86
N GLU A 213 17.38 -1.76 -5.00
CA GLU A 213 18.50 -2.69 -4.88
C GLU A 213 18.03 -4.08 -4.40
N LEU A 214 17.13 -4.12 -3.41
CA LEU A 214 16.56 -5.37 -2.91
C LEU A 214 15.81 -6.15 -4.00
N LEU A 215 15.08 -5.45 -4.86
CA LEU A 215 14.30 -6.06 -5.94
C LEU A 215 15.11 -6.29 -7.24
N GLY A 216 16.34 -5.78 -7.31
CA GLY A 216 17.19 -5.81 -8.48
C GLY A 216 16.66 -4.96 -9.64
N ILE A 217 16.00 -3.84 -9.33
CA ILE A 217 15.43 -2.89 -10.31
C ILE A 217 16.56 -1.98 -10.80
N ASN A 218 16.71 -1.88 -12.12
CA ASN A 218 17.72 -1.01 -12.75
C ASN A 218 17.07 0.16 -13.53
N GLU A 219 15.78 0.06 -13.75
CA GLU A 219 14.90 1.09 -14.29
C GLU A 219 14.53 2.13 -13.23
N ASP A 220 13.50 2.94 -13.51
CA ASP A 220 13.06 4.03 -12.63
C ASP A 220 12.39 3.52 -11.35
N GLY A 221 12.80 4.08 -10.20
CA GLY A 221 12.04 4.04 -8.96
C GLY A 221 11.11 5.24 -8.85
N TRP A 222 10.11 5.14 -7.97
CA TRP A 222 9.12 6.20 -7.76
C TRP A 222 9.08 6.59 -6.29
N LEU A 223 9.20 7.88 -6.01
CA LEU A 223 8.99 8.45 -4.68
C LEU A 223 7.79 9.40 -4.75
N ILE A 224 6.75 9.08 -4.01
CA ILE A 224 5.50 9.84 -4.02
C ILE A 224 5.29 10.44 -2.63
N ILE A 225 5.21 11.77 -2.58
CA ILE A 225 5.11 12.55 -1.36
C ILE A 225 3.77 13.27 -1.37
N PHE A 226 2.90 12.93 -0.43
CA PHE A 226 1.59 13.56 -0.33
C PHE A 226 1.61 14.75 0.63
N ASP A 227 1.37 15.97 0.14
CA ASP A 227 1.15 17.19 0.92
C ASP A 227 -0.35 17.32 1.26
N GLN A 228 -0.68 17.05 2.52
CA GLN A 228 -2.06 17.06 3.01
C GLN A 228 -2.54 18.45 3.45
N ASP A 229 -1.72 19.50 3.29
CA ASP A 229 -2.12 20.87 3.59
C ASP A 229 -3.03 21.43 2.49
N LEU A 230 -4.29 20.99 2.50
CA LEU A 230 -5.31 21.38 1.51
C LEU A 230 -5.66 22.88 1.56
N SER A 231 -5.12 23.64 2.51
CA SER A 231 -5.24 25.10 2.51
C SER A 231 -4.38 25.77 1.43
N LYS A 232 -3.34 25.07 0.96
CA LYS A 232 -2.49 25.53 -0.15
C LYS A 232 -3.11 25.21 -1.50
N PRO A 233 -2.98 26.13 -2.48
CA PRO A 233 -3.40 25.85 -3.85
C PRO A 233 -2.62 24.67 -4.44
N TRP A 234 -3.19 24.02 -5.46
CA TRP A 234 -2.60 22.82 -6.07
C TRP A 234 -1.19 23.09 -6.61
N GLU A 235 -0.98 24.26 -7.19
CA GLU A 235 0.29 24.70 -7.79
C GLU A 235 1.44 24.81 -6.78
N GLU A 236 1.12 25.01 -5.50
CA GLU A 236 2.11 25.04 -4.40
C GLU A 236 2.37 23.67 -3.78
N ARG A 237 1.52 22.69 -4.08
CA ARG A 237 1.64 21.31 -3.57
C ARG A 237 2.18 20.34 -4.60
N TYR A 238 1.95 20.62 -5.89
CA TYR A 238 2.31 19.75 -6.98
C TYR A 238 3.70 20.07 -7.57
N HIS A 239 4.63 19.12 -7.44
CA HIS A 239 5.93 19.15 -8.09
C HIS A 239 6.30 17.77 -8.61
N GLN A 240 6.80 17.70 -9.85
CA GLN A 240 7.29 16.46 -10.44
C GLN A 240 8.72 16.64 -10.94
N GLU A 241 9.62 15.76 -10.51
CA GLU A 241 11.02 15.74 -10.92
C GLU A 241 11.32 14.36 -11.52
N ASN A 242 11.53 14.33 -12.84
CA ASN A 242 11.70 13.07 -13.57
C ASN A 242 13.13 12.59 -13.65
N ASP A 243 14.14 13.41 -13.33
CA ASP A 243 15.56 13.13 -13.60
C ASP A 243 16.44 13.13 -12.35
N ILE A 244 15.87 12.77 -11.19
CA ILE A 244 16.68 12.60 -9.97
C ILE A 244 17.50 11.33 -10.09
N VAL A 245 18.82 11.47 -9.95
CA VAL A 245 19.76 10.36 -9.89
C VAL A 245 20.29 10.25 -8.46
N TYR A 246 19.91 9.17 -7.78
CA TYR A 246 20.36 8.88 -6.43
C TYR A 246 21.23 7.63 -6.43
N LYS A 247 22.50 7.78 -6.07
CA LYS A 247 23.49 6.68 -6.03
C LYS A 247 23.53 5.84 -7.33
N GLY A 248 23.33 6.48 -8.48
CA GLY A 248 23.38 5.85 -9.80
C GLY A 248 22.07 5.22 -10.28
N LYS A 249 20.99 5.29 -9.50
CA LYS A 249 19.64 4.87 -9.91
C LYS A 249 18.78 6.10 -10.19
N LYS A 250 17.92 6.00 -11.21
CA LYS A 250 16.95 7.05 -11.54
C LYS A 250 15.72 6.89 -10.67
N ILE A 251 15.29 7.98 -10.04
CA ILE A 251 14.08 8.05 -9.20
C ILE A 251 13.23 9.20 -9.71
N ILE A 252 11.95 8.94 -9.95
CA ILE A 252 10.96 9.97 -10.26
C ILE A 252 10.31 10.38 -8.96
N VAL A 253 10.33 11.68 -8.68
CA VAL A 253 9.71 12.24 -7.48
C VAL A 253 8.43 12.96 -7.88
N ILE A 254 7.31 12.59 -7.27
CA ILE A 254 6.02 13.28 -7.38
C ILE A 254 5.64 13.77 -5.98
N GLU A 255 5.48 15.08 -5.83
CA GLU A 255 4.92 15.71 -4.64
C GLU A 255 3.53 16.28 -4.98
N MET A 256 2.50 16.03 -4.16
CA MET A 256 1.12 16.49 -4.40
C MET A 256 0.19 16.50 -3.18
#